data_AF-A0A350BVF6-F1
#
_entry.id   AF-A0A350BVF6-F1
#
_cell.length_a   1.000
_cell.length_b   1.000
_cell.length_c   1.000
_cell.angle_alpha   90.00
_cell.angle_beta   90.00
_cell.angle_gamma   90.00
#
_symmetry.space_group_name_H-M   'P 1'
#
loop_
_entity.id
_entity.type
_entity.pdbx_description
1 polymer ?
#
loop_
_entity_poly.entity_id
_entity_poly.type
_entity_poly.pdbx_seq_one_letter_code
_entity_poly.pdbx_strand_id
1 'polypeptide(L)'
;MAVLLDFEKPLEELIEQRDKAQETHDKGKVDMSDTITQLNKKLTTIKKDLYSDLSGWQKVQISRHPERPYTLDYINAMTKNFVELHGDRNFGDDKAMV
;
A
#
# COMPACT_ATOMS: atom_id res chain seq x y z
N MET A 1 8.32 5.29 -1.10
CA MET A 1 7.06 5.73 -1.73
C MET A 1 6.50 4.48 -2.37
N ALA A 2 5.27 4.10 -2.03
CA ALA A 2 4.68 2.86 -2.50
C ALA A 2 4.73 2.82 -4.04
N VAL A 3 5.13 1.69 -4.61
CA VAL A 3 5.16 1.52 -6.06
C VAL A 3 3.72 1.39 -6.53
N LEU A 4 3.20 2.42 -7.19
CA LEU A 4 1.83 2.43 -7.70
C LEU A 4 1.69 1.47 -8.88
N LEU A 5 0.58 0.73 -8.91
CA LEU A 5 0.22 -0.14 -10.02
C LEU A 5 -0.45 0.65 -11.14
N ASP A 6 -0.38 0.16 -12.38
CA ASP A 6 -0.89 0.89 -13.55
C ASP A 6 -2.37 1.28 -13.45
N PHE A 7 -3.19 0.46 -12.81
CA PHE A 7 -4.62 0.72 -12.65
C PHE A 7 -4.93 1.71 -11.52
N GLU A 8 -3.93 2.07 -10.70
CA GLU A 8 -4.04 3.03 -9.60
C GLU A 8 -3.68 4.46 -10.03
N LYS A 9 -3.31 4.69 -11.30
CA LYS A 9 -3.06 6.04 -11.86
C LYS A 9 -4.15 7.08 -11.54
N PRO A 10 -5.46 6.75 -11.60
CA PRO A 10 -6.50 7.71 -11.21
C PRO A 10 -6.42 8.14 -9.73
N LEU A 11 -5.91 7.27 -8.85
CA LEU A 11 -5.65 7.60 -7.45
C LEU A 11 -4.40 8.46 -7.31
N GLU A 12 -3.35 8.17 -8.07
CA GLU A 12 -2.10 8.94 -8.08
C GLU A 12 -2.37 10.42 -8.39
N GLU A 13 -3.12 10.71 -9.44
CA GLU A 13 -3.47 12.09 -9.81
C GLU A 13 -4.21 12.84 -8.69
N LEU A 14 -5.13 12.16 -8.01
CA LEU A 14 -5.89 12.73 -6.89
C LEU A 14 -5.02 12.91 -5.64
N ILE A 15 -4.11 11.98 -5.38
CA ILE A 15 -3.12 12.06 -4.31
C ILE A 15 -2.22 13.28 -4.53
N GLU A 16 -1.72 13.47 -5.75
CA GLU A 16 -0.90 14.63 -6.12
C GLU A 16 -1.65 15.95 -5.99
N GLN A 17 -2.91 16.01 -6.45
CA GLN A 17 -3.75 17.21 -6.31
C GLN A 17 -3.95 17.57 -4.84
N ARG A 18 -4.19 16.56 -3.99
CA ARG A 18 -4.34 16.74 -2.55
C ARG A 18 -3.02 17.13 -1.88
N ASP A 19 -1.88 16.59 -2.30
CA ASP A 19 -0.55 17.03 -1.80
C ASP A 19 -0.27 18.49 -2.16
N LYS A 20 -0.53 18.90 -3.41
CA LYS A 20 -0.37 20.29 -3.85
C LYS A 20 -1.29 21.24 -3.08
N ALA A 21 -2.53 20.82 -2.81
CA ALA A 21 -3.48 21.58 -1.99
C ALA A 21 -3.00 21.71 -0.54
N GLN A 22 -2.49 20.62 0.05
CA GLN A 22 -1.92 20.62 1.40
C GLN A 22 -0.70 21.53 1.49
N GLU A 23 0.23 21.45 0.55
CA GLU A 23 1.39 22.35 0.53
C GLU A 23 1.00 23.83 0.41
N THR A 24 -0.03 24.13 -0.39
CA THR A 24 -0.50 25.51 -0.59
C THR A 24 -1.16 26.06 0.67
N HIS A 25 -1.90 25.21 1.38
CA HIS A 25 -2.47 25.49 2.69
C HIS A 25 -1.38 25.75 3.73
N ASP A 26 -0.38 24.87 3.82
CA ASP A 26 0.70 24.97 4.80
C ASP A 26 1.61 26.17 4.55
N LYS A 27 1.76 26.59 3.29
CA LYS A 27 2.44 27.85 2.89
C LYS A 27 1.61 29.10 3.24
N GLY A 28 0.43 28.96 3.86
CA GLY A 28 -0.37 30.05 4.43
C GLY A 28 -1.00 30.99 3.41
N LYS A 29 -1.09 30.59 2.12
CA LYS A 29 -1.56 31.48 1.05
C LYS A 29 -3.08 31.54 0.94
N VAL A 30 -3.78 30.42 1.17
CA VAL A 30 -5.25 30.31 1.09
C VAL A 30 -5.71 29.15 1.97
N ASP A 31 -6.85 29.30 2.67
CA ASP A 31 -7.50 28.19 3.36
C ASP A 31 -8.10 27.20 2.34
N MET A 32 -7.54 26.00 2.30
CA MET A 32 -7.93 24.88 1.44
C MET A 32 -8.42 23.68 2.27
N SER A 33 -8.75 23.87 3.55
CA SER A 33 -9.19 22.79 4.45
C SER A 33 -10.42 22.04 3.93
N ASP A 34 -11.39 22.76 3.39
CA ASP A 34 -12.61 22.19 2.80
C ASP A 34 -12.31 21.38 1.53
N THR A 35 -11.44 21.88 0.65
CA THR A 35 -11.08 21.19 -0.60
C THR A 35 -10.26 19.93 -0.32
N ILE A 36 -9.33 19.97 0.65
CA ILE A 36 -8.58 18.81 1.12
C ILE A 36 -9.55 17.74 1.67
N THR A 37 -10.53 18.14 2.46
CA THR A 37 -11.53 17.22 3.03
C THR A 37 -12.38 16.57 1.93
N GLN A 38 -12.80 17.34 0.92
CA GLN A 38 -13.54 16.81 -0.23
C GLN A 38 -12.69 15.85 -1.07
N LEU A 39 -11.42 16.18 -1.33
CA LEU A 39 -10.49 15.31 -2.05
C LEU A 39 -10.23 14.01 -1.29
N ASN A 40 -10.06 14.04 0.02
CA ASN A 40 -9.90 12.85 0.85
C ASN A 40 -11.14 11.93 0.82
N LYS A 41 -12.34 12.51 0.86
CA LYS A 41 -13.58 11.74 0.69
C LYS A 41 -13.63 11.08 -0.69
N LYS A 42 -13.34 11.84 -1.74
CA LYS A 42 -13.32 11.33 -3.12
C LYS A 42 -12.28 10.22 -3.30
N LEU A 43 -11.08 10.39 -2.75
CA LEU A 43 -10.03 9.37 -2.72
C LEU A 43 -10.51 8.10 -2.05
N THR A 44 -11.16 8.20 -0.89
CA THR A 44 -11.66 7.04 -0.13
C THR A 44 -12.71 6.27 -0.92
N THR A 45 -13.65 6.97 -1.56
CA THR A 45 -14.70 6.37 -2.39
C THR A 45 -14.10 5.66 -3.60
N ILE A 46 -13.29 6.37 -4.40
CA ILE A 46 -12.67 5.80 -5.61
C ILE A 46 -11.77 4.62 -5.27
N LYS A 47 -11.01 4.72 -4.17
CA LYS A 47 -10.17 3.62 -3.69
C LYS A 47 -11.02 2.39 -3.41
N LYS A 48 -12.13 2.56 -2.68
CA LYS A 48 -13.05 1.45 -2.37
C LYS A 48 -13.64 0.83 -3.63
N ASP A 49 -14.10 1.65 -4.56
CA ASP A 49 -14.71 1.19 -5.81
C ASP A 49 -13.69 0.42 -6.67
N LEU A 50 -12.48 0.97 -6.84
CA LEU A 50 -11.39 0.36 -7.61
C LEU A 50 -11.00 -1.02 -7.08
N TYR A 51 -10.82 -1.18 -5.77
CA TYR A 51 -10.47 -2.47 -5.19
C TYR A 51 -11.67 -3.44 -5.05
N SER A 52 -12.91 -2.95 -5.18
CA SER A 52 -14.11 -3.79 -5.13
C SER A 52 -14.34 -4.57 -6.43
N ASP A 53 -14.00 -3.99 -7.59
CA ASP A 53 -14.22 -4.59 -8.90
C ASP A 53 -12.90 -4.81 -9.66
N LEU A 54 -12.02 -5.60 -9.04
CA LEU A 54 -10.73 -5.94 -9.64
C LEU A 54 -10.89 -7.05 -10.70
N SER A 55 -10.38 -6.77 -11.89
CA SER A 55 -10.19 -7.78 -12.94
C SER A 55 -9.21 -8.87 -12.50
N GLY A 56 -9.26 -10.02 -13.18
CA GLY A 56 -8.37 -11.15 -12.90
C GLY A 56 -6.88 -10.78 -12.99
N TRP A 57 -6.50 -9.96 -13.96
CA TRP A 57 -5.11 -9.50 -14.11
C TRP A 57 -4.68 -8.54 -13.00
N GLN A 58 -5.53 -7.60 -12.61
CA GLN A 58 -5.24 -6.67 -11.51
C GLN A 58 -5.02 -7.40 -10.18
N LYS A 59 -5.78 -8.48 -9.91
CA LYS A 59 -5.54 -9.35 -8.74
C LYS A 59 -4.16 -10.00 -8.77
N VAL A 60 -3.68 -10.42 -9.95
CA VAL A 60 -2.33 -10.97 -10.12
C VAL A 60 -1.26 -9.89 -9.90
N GLN A 61 -1.50 -8.66 -10.35
CA GLN A 61 -0.59 -7.54 -10.08
C GLN A 61 -0.48 -7.26 -8.57
N ILE A 62 -1.60 -7.24 -7.85
CA ILE A 62 -1.63 -7.05 -6.39
C ILE A 62 -0.94 -8.20 -5.64
N SER A 63 -1.10 -9.45 -6.10
CA SER A 63 -0.42 -10.60 -5.46
C SER A 63 1.10 -10.55 -5.61
N ARG A 64 1.60 -9.80 -6.59
CA ARG A 64 3.02 -9.58 -6.89
C ARG A 64 3.49 -8.18 -6.50
N HIS A 65 2.71 -7.45 -5.69
CA HIS A 65 3.08 -6.11 -5.27
C HIS A 65 4.42 -6.14 -4.50
N PRO A 66 5.38 -5.23 -4.79
CA PRO A 66 6.70 -5.25 -4.16
C PRO A 66 6.66 -5.15 -2.63
N GLU A 67 5.72 -4.37 -2.11
CA GLU A 67 5.51 -4.18 -0.66
C GLU A 67 4.43 -5.12 -0.09
N ARG A 68 4.10 -6.21 -0.79
CA ARG A 68 3.18 -7.22 -0.23
C ARG A 68 3.83 -7.85 1.01
N PRO A 69 3.16 -7.86 2.18
CA PRO A 69 3.72 -8.48 3.37
C PRO A 69 4.05 -9.95 3.14
N TYR A 70 5.25 -10.36 3.53
CA TYR A 70 5.76 -11.73 3.46
C TYR A 70 5.52 -12.48 4.77
N THR A 71 5.84 -13.77 4.79
CA THR A 71 5.60 -14.67 5.94
C THR A 71 6.10 -14.09 7.26
N LEU A 72 7.33 -13.57 7.28
CA LEU A 72 7.93 -12.97 8.48
C LEU A 72 7.21 -11.71 8.96
N ASP A 73 6.65 -10.89 8.05
CA ASP A 73 5.90 -9.70 8.43
C ASP A 73 4.65 -10.08 9.24
N TYR A 74 3.95 -11.14 8.82
CA TYR A 74 2.81 -11.67 9.57
C TYR A 74 3.24 -12.28 10.91
N ILE A 75 4.31 -13.06 10.94
CA ILE A 75 4.82 -13.68 12.18
C ILE A 75 5.18 -12.59 13.20
N ASN A 76 5.87 -11.53 12.79
CA ASN A 76 6.24 -10.41 13.63
C ASN A 76 5.02 -9.61 14.12
N ALA A 77 3.95 -9.51 13.32
CA ALA A 77 2.73 -8.84 13.73
C ALA A 77 1.89 -9.67 14.72
N MET A 78 1.94 -11.00 14.62
CA MET A 78 1.09 -11.91 15.40
C MET A 78 1.76 -12.44 16.68
N THR A 79 3.09 -12.46 16.73
CA THR A 79 3.86 -13.07 17.82
C THR A 79 4.86 -12.07 18.40
N LYS A 80 5.32 -12.31 19.63
CA LYS A 80 6.27 -11.41 20.32
C LYS A 80 7.68 -11.98 20.46
N ASN A 81 7.80 -13.31 20.60
CA ASN A 81 9.06 -14.01 20.86
C ASN A 81 9.20 -15.19 19.88
N PHE A 82 9.07 -14.92 18.58
CA PHE A 82 9.29 -15.94 17.57
C PHE A 82 10.75 -16.39 17.56
N VAL A 83 10.96 -17.71 17.55
CA VAL A 83 12.28 -18.32 17.39
C VAL A 83 12.22 -19.15 16.12
N GLU A 84 12.91 -18.69 15.09
CA GLU A 84 13.04 -19.40 13.82
C GLU A 84 13.95 -20.63 14.02
N LEU A 85 13.50 -21.77 13.50
CA LEU A 85 14.28 -23.01 13.53
C LEU A 85 14.73 -23.34 12.12
N HIS A 86 16.03 -23.61 11.99
CA HIS A 86 16.70 -23.74 10.69
C HIS A 86 17.12 -25.18 10.40
N GLY A 87 17.19 -25.50 9.11
CA GLY A 87 17.87 -26.67 8.56
C GLY A 87 17.02 -27.94 8.41
N ASP A 88 17.25 -28.65 7.31
CA ASP A 88 16.62 -29.92 6.95
C ASP A 88 17.31 -31.17 7.55
N ARG A 89 18.39 -30.95 8.32
CA ARG A 89 19.30 -31.99 8.86
C ARG A 89 19.97 -32.87 7.80
N ASN A 90 19.91 -32.50 6.52
CA ASN A 90 20.41 -33.31 5.41
C ASN A 90 21.45 -32.55 4.58
N PHE A 91 21.08 -31.41 3.99
CA PHE A 91 21.95 -30.67 3.07
C PHE A 91 22.20 -29.24 3.51
N GLY A 92 21.15 -28.48 3.82
CA GLY A 92 21.28 -27.05 4.09
C GLY A 92 19.97 -26.39 4.47
N ASP A 93 20.10 -25.17 4.96
CA ASP A 93 18.98 -24.31 5.30
C ASP A 93 18.54 -23.49 4.07
N ASP A 94 17.29 -23.68 3.64
CA ASP A 94 16.74 -22.97 2.48
C ASP A 94 16.15 -21.62 2.90
N LYS A 95 16.81 -20.53 2.49
CA LYS A 95 16.39 -19.16 2.79
C LYS A 95 15.06 -18.74 2.14
N ALA A 96 14.56 -19.51 1.17
CA ALA A 96 13.23 -19.29 0.60
C ALA A 96 12.11 -19.83 1.51
N MET A 97 12.46 -20.65 2.50
CA MET A 97 11.54 -21.19 3.50
C MET A 97 11.81 -20.59 4.87
N VAL A 98 10.73 -20.13 5.51
CA VAL A 98 10.72 -19.56 6.87
C VAL A 98 9.44 -19.96 7.58
#